data_AF-A0A1Y4W242-F1
#
_entry.id   AF-A0A1Y4W242-F1
#
_cell.length_a   1.000
_cell.length_b   1.000
_cell.length_c   1.000
_cell.angle_alpha   90.00
_cell.angle_beta   90.00
_cell.angle_gamma   90.00
#
_symmetry.space_group_name_H-M   'P 1'
#
loop_
_entity.id
_entity.type
_entity.pdbx_description
1 polymer ?
#
loop_
_entity_poly.entity_id
_entity_poly.type
_entity_poly.pdbx_seq_one_letter_code
_entity_poly.pdbx_strand_id
1 'polypeptide(L)' 'MDSKTCNTSIQCSVSSCAHHNTPHNCCSLQSIKVGCCGSNPTKCEGTECASFQLGTK' A
#
# COMPACT_ATOMS: atom_id res chain seq x y z
N MET A 1 -0.51 -5.26 21.43
CA MET A 1 -1.26 -6.07 20.45
C MET A 1 -1.83 -5.11 19.43
N ASP A 2 -0.97 -4.65 18.53
CA ASP A 2 -1.33 -3.75 17.45
C ASP A 2 -1.97 -4.63 16.39
N SER A 3 -3.26 -4.89 16.56
CA SER A 3 -4.08 -5.55 15.55
C SER A 3 -4.11 -4.64 14.33
N LYS A 4 -3.11 -4.79 13.45
CA LYS A 4 -3.07 -4.20 12.10
C LYS A 4 -4.29 -4.76 11.36
N THR A 5 -5.42 -4.10 11.57
CA THR A 5 -6.72 -4.56 11.09
C THR A 5 -6.71 -4.36 9.58
N CYS A 6 -7.06 -5.41 8.84
CA CYS A 6 -7.18 -5.36 7.39
C CYS A 6 -8.11 -4.21 6.97
N ASN A 7 -7.59 -3.23 6.22
CA ASN A 7 -8.45 -2.27 5.55
C ASN A 7 -8.92 -2.88 4.23
N THR A 8 -10.13 -3.43 4.22
CA THR A 8 -10.73 -4.07 3.03
C THR A 8 -10.96 -3.10 1.88
N SER A 9 -10.97 -1.78 2.13
CA SER A 9 -11.04 -0.75 1.09
C SER A 9 -9.69 -0.47 0.43
N ILE A 10 -8.58 -0.97 0.99
CA ILE A 10 -7.24 -0.79 0.43
C ILE A 10 -6.65 -2.17 0.17
N GLN A 11 -6.87 -2.69 -1.03
CA GLN A 11 -6.26 -3.94 -1.45
C GLN A 11 -4.76 -3.76 -1.66
N CYS A 12 -3.97 -4.73 -1.23
CA CYS A 12 -2.54 -4.70 -1.39
C CYS A 12 -2.07 -6.12 -1.69
N SER A 13 -1.59 -6.35 -2.91
CA SER A 13 -1.02 -7.64 -3.33
C SER A 13 0.50 -7.69 -3.23
N VAL A 14 1.12 -6.60 -2.75
CA VAL A 14 2.58 -6.48 -2.65
C VAL A 14 3.04 -7.13 -1.35
N SER A 15 3.51 -8.38 -1.43
CA SER A 15 3.94 -9.17 -0.27
C SER A 15 5.15 -8.57 0.46
N SER A 16 5.91 -7.68 -0.19
CA SER A 16 7.03 -6.95 0.40
C SER A 16 6.60 -5.65 1.08
N CYS A 17 5.32 -5.29 1.10
CA CYS A 17 4.84 -4.10 1.80
C CYS A 17 4.80 -4.36 3.32
N ALA A 18 5.39 -3.46 4.11
CA ALA A 18 5.41 -3.52 5.58
C ALA A 18 4.01 -3.49 6.22
N HIS A 19 3.02 -3.05 5.45
CA HIS A 19 1.62 -2.95 5.87
C HIS A 19 0.74 -4.03 5.25
N HIS A 20 1.31 -4.92 4.45
CA HIS A 20 0.60 -6.03 3.83
C HIS A 20 0.08 -6.98 4.90
N ASN A 21 -1.23 -7.22 4.85
CA ASN A 21 -1.88 -8.22 5.65
C ASN A 21 -2.10 -9.47 4.79
N THR A 22 -1.09 -10.33 4.77
CA THR A 22 -1.02 -11.58 3.98
C THR A 22 -2.30 -12.40 3.99
N PRO A 23 -2.96 -12.68 5.14
CA PRO A 23 -4.16 -13.51 5.13
C PRO A 23 -5.35 -12.93 4.34
N HIS A 24 -5.37 -11.62 4.09
CA HIS A 24 -6.52 -10.94 3.46
C HIS A 24 -6.14 -10.10 2.23
N ASN A 25 -4.88 -10.14 1.77
CA ASN A 25 -4.39 -9.37 0.60
C ASN A 25 -4.78 -7.89 0.62
N CYS A 26 -4.70 -7.28 1.79
CA CYS A 26 -5.09 -5.90 2.03
C CYS A 26 -3.98 -5.15 2.75
N CYS A 27 -4.07 -3.83 2.74
CA CYS A 27 -3.21 -2.96 3.52
C CYS A 27 -3.84 -2.77 4.92
N SER A 28 -3.01 -2.71 5.95
CA SER A 28 -3.45 -2.36 7.31
C SER A 28 -3.55 -0.86 7.54
N LEU A 29 -3.17 -0.04 6.56
CA LEU A 29 -3.30 1.41 6.63
C LEU A 29 -4.78 1.82 6.57
N GLN A 30 -5.16 2.87 7.28
CA GLN A 30 -6.51 3.45 7.18
C GLN A 30 -6.69 4.30 5.92
N SER A 31 -5.60 4.87 5.40
CA SER A 31 -5.58 5.67 4.18
C SER A 31 -4.27 5.44 3.43
N ILE A 32 -4.30 5.61 2.10
CA ILE A 32 -3.08 5.66 1.27
C ILE A 32 -2.88 7.08 0.75
N LYS A 33 -1.62 7.46 0.64
CA LYS A 33 -1.20 8.60 -0.16
C LYS A 33 -0.76 8.06 -1.52
N VAL A 34 -1.32 8.60 -2.59
CA VAL A 34 -0.86 8.34 -3.95
C VAL A 34 0.17 9.40 -4.31
N GLY A 35 1.34 8.95 -4.76
CA GLY A 35 2.41 9.77 -5.30
C GLY A 35 2.62 9.49 -6.78
N CYS A 36 3.67 10.08 -7.34
CA CYS A 36 4.06 9.91 -8.73
C CYS A 36 5.59 9.97 -8.83
N CYS A 37 6.18 9.06 -9.61
CA CYS A 37 7.62 8.98 -9.83
C CYS A 37 8.12 10.10 -10.77
N GLY A 38 7.23 10.62 -11.62
CA GLY A 38 7.49 11.73 -12.54
C GLY A 38 6.82 13.05 -12.13
N SER A 39 7.07 14.12 -12.89
CA SER A 39 6.52 15.45 -12.61
C SER A 39 5.01 15.56 -12.88
N ASN A 40 4.43 14.70 -13.74
CA ASN A 40 3.00 14.72 -14.04
C ASN A 40 2.48 13.33 -14.47
N PRO A 41 1.69 12.63 -13.63
CA PRO A 41 1.08 11.38 -14.04
C PRO A 41 -0.06 11.68 -15.02
N THR A 42 0.02 11.13 -16.23
CA THR A 42 -1.08 11.14 -17.21
C THR A 42 -1.73 9.77 -17.36
N LYS A 43 -1.14 8.75 -16.72
CA LYS A 43 -1.55 7.34 -16.74
C LYS A 43 -1.43 6.75 -15.34
N CYS A 44 -2.21 5.69 -15.07
CA CYS A 44 -2.18 4.96 -13.81
C CYS A 44 -0.81 4.34 -13.53
N GLU A 45 -0.09 3.93 -14.57
CA GLU A 45 1.26 3.37 -14.46
C GLU A 45 2.28 4.38 -13.92
N GLY A 46 1.98 5.68 -13.99
CA GLY A 46 2.79 6.74 -13.38
C GLY A 46 2.40 7.07 -11.95
N THR A 47 1.31 6.51 -11.41
CA THR A 47 0.90 6.71 -10.02
C THR A 47 1.40 5.57 -9.15
N GLU A 48 1.95 5.92 -7.99
CA GLU A 48 2.50 4.95 -7.04
C GLU A 48 1.91 5.17 -5.64
N CYS A 49 1.97 4.15 -4.79
CA CYS A 49 1.55 4.31 -3.41
C CYS A 49 2.70 4.99 -2.63
N ALA A 50 2.59 6.29 -2.37
CA ALA A 50 3.55 7.03 -1.54
C ALA A 50 3.52 6.62 -0.06
N SER A 51 2.48 5.90 0.37
CA SER A 51 2.44 5.24 1.69
C SER A 51 3.12 3.87 1.71
N PHE A 52 3.63 3.41 0.57
CA PHE A 52 4.36 2.15 0.52
C PHE A 52 5.62 2.23 1.39
N GLN A 53 5.82 1.21 2.22
CA GLN A 53 7.05 0.99 2.95
C GLN A 53 7.49 -0.44 2.69
N LEU A 54 8.78 -0.61 2.37
CA LEU A 54 9.36 -1.94 2.24
C LEU A 54 9.39 -2.60 3.63
N GLY A 55 8.75 -3.75 3.78
CA GLY A 55 8.79 -4.55 4.99
C GLY A 55 10.15 -5.23 5.13
N THR A 56 10.74 -5.15 6.32
CA THR A 56 11.84 -6.03 6.70
C THR A 56 11.26 -7.44 6.89
N LYS A 57 11.66 -8.38 6.03
CA LYS A 57 11.40 -9.81 6.23
C LYS A 57 12.14 -10.32 7.45
#